data_AF-A0A3D1RCS9-F1
#
_entry.id   AF-A0A3D1RCS9-F1
#
_cell.length_a   1.000
_cell.length_b   1.000
_cell.length_c   1.000
_cell.angle_alpha   90.00
_cell.angle_beta   90.00
_cell.angle_gamma   90.00
#
_symmetry.space_group_name_H-M   'P 1'
#
loop_
_entity.id
_entity.type
_entity.pdbx_description
1 polymer ?
#
loop_
_entity_poly.entity_id
_entity_poly.type
_entity_poly.pdbx_seq_one_letter_code
_entity_poly.pdbx_strand_id
1 'polypeptide(L)' 'MGRGDIKTKKGKTFAGSFGKARPAKPAAKKAAPKKDAKK' A
#
# COMPACT_ATOMS: atom_id res chain seq x y z
N MET A 1 5.16 1.74 -11.16
CA MET A 1 5.74 0.80 -10.19
C MET A 1 5.27 -0.60 -10.53
N GLY A 2 6.22 -1.46 -10.89
CA GLY A 2 5.99 -2.80 -11.43
C GLY A 2 5.67 -3.83 -10.36
N ARG A 3 5.62 -5.10 -10.75
CA ARG A 3 5.36 -6.23 -9.83
C ARG A 3 6.54 -6.53 -8.89
N GLY A 4 7.75 -6.07 -9.21
CA GLY A 4 8.93 -6.21 -8.36
C GLY A 4 9.03 -5.20 -7.21
N ASP A 5 8.24 -4.11 -7.24
CA ASP A 5 8.37 -3.03 -6.28
C ASP A 5 7.66 -3.36 -4.96
N ILE A 6 8.35 -4.02 -4.03
CA ILE A 6 7.83 -4.45 -2.71
C ILE A 6 7.31 -3.29 -1.85
N LYS A 7 7.69 -2.04 -2.15
CA LYS A 7 7.14 -0.87 -1.46
C LYS A 7 5.69 -0.56 -1.86
N THR A 8 5.20 -1.13 -2.96
CA THR A 8 3.86 -0.86 -3.49
C THR A 8 2.84 -1.92 -3.16
N LYS A 9 1.56 -1.56 -3.22
CA LYS A 9 0.46 -2.52 -3.10
C LYS A 9 0.56 -3.63 -4.16
N LYS A 10 0.92 -3.30 -5.41
CA LYS A 10 1.08 -4.29 -6.50
C LYS A 10 2.23 -5.24 -6.22
N GLY A 11 3.41 -4.74 -5.89
CA GLY A 11 4.56 -5.60 -5.57
C GLY A 11 4.38 -6.43 -4.31
N LYS A 12 3.74 -5.89 -3.26
CA LYS A 12 3.32 -6.67 -2.09
C LYS A 12 2.31 -7.76 -2.40
N THR A 13 1.39 -7.51 -3.34
CA THR A 13 0.41 -8.52 -3.78
C THR A 13 1.11 -9.66 -4.51
N PHE A 14 2.01 -9.31 -5.43
CA PHE A 14 2.77 -10.29 -6.19
C PHE A 14 3.72 -11.12 -5.32
N ALA A 15 4.41 -10.48 -4.37
CA ALA A 15 5.30 -11.15 -3.42
C ALA A 15 4.57 -11.87 -2.27
N GLY A 16 3.24 -11.86 -2.22
CA GLY A 16 2.44 -12.49 -1.16
C GLY A 16 2.52 -11.82 0.22
N SER A 17 3.50 -10.97 0.49
CA SER A 17 3.70 -10.35 1.81
C SER A 17 2.72 -9.21 2.14
N PHE A 18 2.49 -9.03 3.45
CA PHE A 18 1.74 -7.90 4.00
C PHE A 18 2.67 -6.77 4.45
N GLY A 19 2.10 -5.60 4.71
CA GLY A 19 2.81 -4.44 5.23
C GLY A 19 1.98 -3.16 5.11
N LYS A 20 2.61 -2.00 5.33
CA LYS A 20 1.90 -0.70 5.31
C LYS A 20 1.12 -0.44 4.01
N ALA A 21 1.64 -0.86 2.86
CA ALA A 21 0.98 -0.70 1.56
C ALA A 21 -0.08 -1.77 1.26
N ARG A 22 -0.06 -2.93 1.94
CA ARG A 22 -1.01 -4.03 1.79
C ARG A 22 -1.25 -4.69 3.16
N PRO A 23 -2.15 -4.11 3.98
CA PRO A 23 -2.41 -4.61 5.33
C PRO A 23 -3.20 -5.93 5.29
N ALA A 24 -2.96 -6.81 6.27
CA ALA A 24 -3.57 -8.15 6.36
C ALA A 24 -5.04 -8.11 6.82
N LYS A 25 -5.35 -7.16 7.71
CA LYS A 25 -6.72 -6.84 8.13
C LYS A 25 -7.06 -5.47 7.54
N PRO A 26 -8.30 -5.23 7.08
CA PRO A 26 -8.72 -3.88 6.76
C PRO A 26 -8.55 -3.07 8.05
N ALA A 27 -7.54 -2.20 8.12
CA ALA A 27 -7.40 -1.28 9.22
C ALA A 27 -8.72 -0.50 9.29
N ALA A 28 -9.39 -0.56 10.45
CA ALA A 28 -10.61 0.20 10.72
C ALA A 28 -10.40 1.60 10.15
N LYS A 29 -11.29 2.02 9.24
CA LYS A 29 -11.12 3.16 8.33
C LYS A 29 -10.65 4.42 9.07
N LYS A 30 -9.35 4.57 9.31
CA LYS A 30 -8.70 5.87 9.32
C LYS A 30 -8.46 6.14 7.86
N ALA A 31 -9.47 6.78 7.27
CA ALA A 31 -9.38 7.37 5.94
C ALA A 31 -7.96 7.89 5.75
N ALA A 32 -7.29 7.40 4.71
CA ALA A 32 -5.99 7.92 4.34
C ALA A 32 -6.12 9.46 4.31
N PRO A 33 -5.28 10.22 5.03
CA PRO A 33 -5.13 11.61 4.65
C PRO A 33 -4.68 11.55 3.18
N LYS A 34 -5.55 12.02 2.29
CA LYS A 34 -5.14 12.42 0.96
C LYS A 34 -4.12 13.54 1.21
N LYS A 35 -2.84 13.19 1.40
CA LYS A 35 -1.76 14.17 1.27
C LYS A 35 -1.65 14.47 -0.20
N ASP A 36 -2.47 15.44 -0.59
CA ASP A 36 -2.10 16.59 -1.38
C ASP A 36 -0.97 16.35 -2.37
N ALA A 37 -1.36 16.33 -3.65
CA ALA A 37 -0.57 16.98 -4.67
C ALA A 37 -0.37 18.44 -4.28
N LYS A 38 0.83 18.84 -3.85
CA LYS A 38 1.32 20.23 -3.96
C LYS A 38 2.83 20.36 -3.74
N LYS A 39 3.60 20.37 -4.82
CA LYS A 39 4.31 21.53 -5.40
C LYS A 39 5.30 21.02 -6.45
#